data_AF-A0A4Y2REL4-F1
#
_entry.id   AF-A0A4Y2REL4-F1
#
_cell.length_a   1.000
_cell.length_b   1.000
_cell.length_c   1.000
_cell.angle_alpha   90.00
_cell.angle_beta   90.00
_cell.angle_gamma   90.00
#
_symmetry.space_group_name_H-M   'P 1'
#
loop_
_entity.id
_entity.type
_entity.pdbx_description
1 polymer ?
#
loop_
_entity_poly.entity_id
_entity_poly.type
_entity_poly.pdbx_seq_one_letter_code
_entity_poly.pdbx_strand_id
1 'polypeptide(L)'
;MFRLSNGAVSLNKNGFVDILESNPIVVWDKKVPDTELDKFKKIVEKKYGQHFNSYWDFHKWSVDNYTDFWKEIWHFFDVIASKPYDEILVKYDLFKTHGRFFSLFIATVLLEDFLQSGRSSDGTLPELRFEQLPFDHPIAINFTSGTTGLPKGVLHSAGTFIAVLRDFGLHLNLRNGDTVYTYCPVGWSVWDNPIPSLALGVKLFLFNGSAEYKMKGHTLWDCMSKYKVTYACLTPAFLDSLENAGVEPEPGTYFDSLKIITLGASPSKIRNFEFLYNKVKKNLFVSSIYGATEVFGAFSGFDLNMPGYSSECQVPALGVDLHVFDTEGRSVVGKRGEMVIKTPSPSFPVYLWQDENNEKLKETYFTKYPGIWSQNDEGWINPKTKGIVVIGRSDDTLKQRGERFCAGDVYFGIDRIEELEDFICVGQDKWTGETRAVLFVKLKIGYKFTPELRDKIAETIKREVSDDYIPQLILEIPDIPVSIVSS
;
A
#
# COMPACT_ATOMS: atom_id res chain seq x y z
N MET A 1 20.30 -17.88 11.67
CA MET A 1 19.78 -16.76 12.47
C MET A 1 20.44 -15.50 11.92
N PHE A 2 19.81 -14.85 10.93
CA PHE A 2 20.25 -13.53 10.46
C PHE A 2 19.67 -12.52 11.47
N ARG A 3 20.53 -11.82 12.22
CA ARG A 3 20.11 -10.67 13.02
C ARG A 3 20.37 -9.42 12.17
N LEU A 4 19.31 -8.70 11.80
CA LEU A 4 19.42 -7.47 11.04
C LEU A 4 19.80 -6.33 12.02
N SER A 5 20.93 -5.65 11.78
CA SER A 5 21.47 -4.59 12.67
C SER A 5 20.58 -3.34 12.72
N ASN A 6 20.56 -2.64 13.86
CA ASN A 6 19.73 -1.46 14.15
C ASN A 6 19.86 -0.35 13.09
N GLY A 7 18.88 -0.24 12.19
CA GLY A 7 18.71 0.94 11.35
C GLY A 7 17.86 1.96 12.09
N ALA A 8 18.46 2.71 13.02
CA ALA A 8 17.81 3.85 13.65
C ALA A 8 17.64 4.98 12.61
N VAL A 9 16.47 5.62 12.59
CA VAL A 9 16.23 6.87 11.84
C VAL A 9 16.07 7.97 12.88
N SER A 10 17.18 8.57 13.30
CA SER A 10 17.15 9.78 14.13
C SER A 10 16.89 11.00 13.22
N LEU A 11 16.03 11.92 13.66
CA LEU A 11 15.87 13.22 13.01
C LEU A 11 16.67 14.25 13.80
N ASN A 12 17.37 15.14 13.12
CA ASN A 12 17.90 16.31 13.78
C ASN A 12 16.78 17.34 14.05
N LYS A 13 17.09 18.33 14.90
CA LYS A 13 16.17 19.41 15.32
C LYS A 13 15.55 20.25 14.19
N ASN A 14 16.02 20.08 12.96
CA ASN A 14 15.52 20.79 11.78
C ASN A 14 14.65 19.89 10.87
N GLY A 15 14.31 18.68 11.31
CA GLY A 15 13.49 17.70 10.57
C GLY A 15 14.24 17.00 9.43
N PHE A 16 15.57 17.09 9.38
CA PHE A 16 16.37 16.27 8.48
C PHE A 16 16.65 14.92 9.13
N VAL A 17 16.57 13.86 8.34
CA VAL A 17 17.08 12.55 8.76
C VAL A 17 18.58 12.67 9.02
N ASP A 18 19.05 12.17 10.16
CA ASP A 18 20.48 12.03 10.41
C ASP A 18 20.99 10.82 9.60
N ILE A 19 21.37 11.13 8.36
CA ILE A 19 21.79 10.16 7.34
C ILE A 19 23.13 9.46 7.71
N LEU A 20 23.82 9.95 8.74
CA LEU A 20 25.10 9.40 9.20
C LEU A 20 24.92 8.15 10.09
N GLU A 21 23.77 7.95 10.74
CA GLU A 21 23.50 6.78 11.59
C GLU A 21 22.54 5.75 10.96
N SER A 22 21.72 6.15 9.98
CA SER A 22 20.86 5.21 9.24
C SER A 22 21.65 4.47 8.14
N ASN A 23 21.92 3.18 8.37
CA ASN A 23 22.36 2.25 7.35
C ASN A 23 21.18 1.37 6.91
N PRO A 24 20.63 1.59 5.70
CA PRO A 24 19.52 0.80 5.17
C PRO A 24 19.90 -0.67 5.11
N ILE A 25 19.06 -1.54 5.66
CA ILE A 25 19.33 -2.97 5.68
C ILE A 25 18.90 -3.55 4.35
N VAL A 26 19.87 -4.02 3.56
CA VAL A 26 19.61 -4.71 2.31
C VAL A 26 18.92 -6.04 2.62
N VAL A 27 17.68 -6.19 2.14
CA VAL A 27 16.89 -7.42 2.28
C VAL A 27 16.77 -8.18 0.95
N TRP A 28 17.07 -7.53 -0.17
CA TRP A 28 17.12 -8.13 -1.49
C TRP A 28 18.25 -7.53 -2.31
N ASP A 29 19.01 -8.37 -3.01
CA ASP A 29 20.08 -7.92 -3.95
C ASP A 29 20.32 -8.97 -5.06
N LYS A 30 19.26 -9.68 -5.44
CA LYS A 30 19.36 -10.75 -6.44
C LYS A 30 18.92 -10.24 -7.80
N LYS A 31 19.41 -10.90 -8.84
CA LYS A 31 18.96 -10.68 -10.20
C LYS A 31 17.93 -11.73 -10.58
N VAL A 32 16.78 -11.27 -11.06
CA VAL A 32 15.73 -12.09 -11.66
C VAL A 32 15.84 -11.92 -13.19
N PRO A 33 16.24 -12.96 -13.93
CA PRO A 33 16.30 -12.87 -15.38
C PRO A 33 14.90 -12.79 -15.98
N ASP A 34 14.82 -12.22 -17.19
CA ASP A 34 13.63 -12.25 -18.03
C ASP A 34 12.38 -11.64 -17.38
N THR A 35 12.49 -10.57 -16.58
CA THR A 35 11.31 -9.91 -16.00
C THR A 35 10.45 -9.24 -17.07
N GLU A 36 9.14 -9.14 -16.83
CA GLU A 36 8.22 -8.41 -17.72
C GLU A 36 8.61 -6.93 -17.81
N LEU A 37 9.08 -6.34 -16.71
CA LEU A 37 9.63 -4.98 -16.69
C LEU A 37 10.83 -4.82 -17.62
N ASP A 38 11.79 -5.75 -17.60
CA ASP A 38 12.94 -5.71 -18.52
C ASP A 38 12.55 -5.93 -19.98
N LYS A 39 11.57 -6.80 -20.25
CA LYS A 39 11.03 -7.01 -21.61
C LYS A 39 10.38 -5.73 -22.13
N PHE A 40 9.53 -5.12 -21.30
CA PHE A 40 8.86 -3.87 -21.60
C PHE A 40 9.87 -2.75 -21.86
N LYS A 41 10.86 -2.58 -20.97
CA LYS A 41 11.96 -1.63 -21.14
C LYS A 41 12.68 -1.79 -22.48
N LYS A 42 13.06 -3.03 -22.85
CA LYS A 42 13.76 -3.30 -24.13
C LYS A 42 12.91 -2.95 -25.35
N ILE A 43 11.59 -3.16 -25.29
CA ILE A 43 10.67 -2.78 -26.36
C ILE A 43 10.64 -1.26 -26.51
N VAL A 44 10.53 -0.53 -25.40
CA VAL A 44 10.57 0.94 -25.38
C VAL A 44 11.91 1.46 -25.93
N GLU A 45 13.04 0.95 -25.43
CA GLU A 45 14.39 1.31 -25.90
C GLU A 45 14.52 1.17 -27.41
N LYS A 46 14.10 0.01 -27.94
CA LYS A 46 14.15 -0.27 -29.38
C LYS A 46 13.24 0.65 -30.17
N LYS A 47 12.01 0.90 -29.71
CA LYS A 47 10.99 1.68 -30.43
C LYS A 47 11.33 3.16 -30.50
N TYR A 48 11.84 3.71 -29.40
CA TYR A 48 12.12 5.15 -29.28
C TYR A 48 13.61 5.50 -29.49
N GLY A 49 14.46 4.51 -29.80
CA GLY A 49 15.90 4.73 -29.96
C GLY A 49 16.58 5.24 -28.69
N GLN A 50 16.05 4.82 -27.52
CA GLN A 50 16.53 5.22 -26.20
C GLN A 50 17.39 4.11 -25.57
N HIS A 51 18.18 4.47 -24.57
CA HIS A 51 18.87 3.51 -23.70
C HIS A 51 18.78 3.99 -22.25
N PHE A 52 18.26 3.16 -21.36
CA PHE A 52 18.11 3.50 -19.95
C PHE A 52 19.16 2.72 -19.13
N ASN A 53 20.09 3.44 -18.48
CA ASN A 53 21.16 2.81 -17.71
C ASN A 53 20.67 2.27 -16.36
N SER A 54 19.55 2.80 -15.86
CA SER A 54 18.96 2.46 -14.57
C SER A 54 17.43 2.41 -14.64
N TYR A 55 16.79 1.88 -13.59
CA TYR A 55 15.35 2.03 -13.40
C TYR A 55 14.95 3.51 -13.36
N TRP A 56 15.76 4.36 -12.71
CA TRP A 56 15.46 5.79 -12.55
C TRP A 56 15.41 6.54 -13.87
N ASP A 57 16.28 6.20 -14.82
CA ASP A 57 16.23 6.76 -16.18
C ASP A 57 14.94 6.36 -16.90
N PHE A 58 14.51 5.10 -16.71
CA PHE A 58 13.30 4.59 -17.33
C PHE A 58 12.02 5.13 -16.67
N HIS A 59 12.03 5.26 -15.34
CA HIS A 59 10.98 5.93 -14.58
C HIS A 59 10.85 7.39 -15.01
N LYS A 60 11.96 8.13 -15.09
CA LYS A 60 11.97 9.49 -15.61
C LYS A 60 11.38 9.57 -17.02
N TRP A 61 11.76 8.66 -17.92
CA TRP A 61 11.16 8.58 -19.26
C TRP A 61 9.65 8.35 -19.19
N SER A 62 9.18 7.46 -18.32
CA SER A 62 7.74 7.16 -18.16
C SER A 62 6.92 8.34 -17.65
N VAL A 63 7.55 9.26 -16.90
CA VAL A 63 6.94 10.50 -16.40
C VAL A 63 7.01 11.61 -17.45
N ASP A 64 8.17 11.80 -18.08
CA ASP A 64 8.37 12.88 -19.06
C ASP A 64 7.62 12.59 -20.38
N ASN A 65 7.50 11.32 -20.76
CA ASN A 65 6.85 10.84 -21.98
C ASN A 65 5.55 10.11 -21.63
N TYR A 66 4.78 10.68 -20.70
CA TYR A 66 3.63 10.05 -20.04
C TYR A 66 2.61 9.46 -21.02
N THR A 67 2.28 10.17 -22.10
CA THR A 67 1.36 9.70 -23.16
C THR A 67 1.91 8.46 -23.87
N ASP A 68 3.18 8.50 -24.27
CA ASP A 68 3.86 7.37 -24.93
C ASP A 68 3.97 6.18 -23.97
N PHE A 69 4.29 6.41 -22.71
CA PHE A 69 4.36 5.36 -21.71
C PHE A 69 3.06 4.55 -21.61
N TRP A 70 1.91 5.20 -21.41
CA TRP A 70 0.63 4.50 -21.31
C TRP A 70 0.20 3.84 -22.62
N LYS A 71 0.55 4.42 -23.76
CA LYS A 71 0.41 3.77 -25.07
C LYS A 71 1.17 2.45 -25.12
N GLU A 72 2.42 2.46 -24.67
CA GLU A 72 3.22 1.25 -24.67
C GLU A 72 2.72 0.21 -23.67
N ILE A 73 2.18 0.61 -22.51
CA ILE A 73 1.50 -0.33 -21.61
C ILE A 73 0.31 -0.99 -22.31
N TRP A 74 -0.53 -0.18 -22.98
CA TRP A 74 -1.68 -0.67 -23.74
C TRP A 74 -1.27 -1.73 -24.76
N HIS A 75 -0.21 -1.47 -25.53
CA HIS A 75 0.28 -2.38 -26.56
C HIS A 75 1.01 -3.59 -25.98
N PHE A 76 1.80 -3.42 -24.91
CA PHE A 76 2.59 -4.51 -24.33
C PHE A 76 1.71 -5.62 -23.75
N PHE A 77 0.55 -5.25 -23.19
CA PHE A 77 -0.42 -6.20 -22.66
C PHE A 77 -1.54 -6.54 -23.65
N ASP A 78 -1.40 -6.18 -24.92
CA ASP A 78 -2.36 -6.47 -25.99
C ASP A 78 -3.81 -6.09 -25.61
N VAL A 79 -4.00 -4.92 -25.01
CA VAL A 79 -5.34 -4.47 -24.59
C VAL A 79 -6.24 -4.30 -25.82
N ILE A 80 -7.35 -5.05 -25.85
CA ILE A 80 -8.31 -5.05 -26.95
C ILE A 80 -9.43 -4.05 -26.65
N ALA A 81 -9.62 -3.06 -27.52
CA ALA A 81 -10.78 -2.17 -27.48
C ALA A 81 -11.65 -2.34 -28.73
N SER A 82 -12.97 -2.24 -28.55
CA SER A 82 -13.95 -2.25 -29.64
C SER A 82 -13.91 -1.00 -30.53
N LYS A 83 -13.36 0.09 -30.01
CA LYS A 83 -13.04 1.30 -30.77
C LYS A 83 -11.61 1.74 -30.45
N PRO A 84 -10.81 2.16 -31.44
CA PRO A 84 -9.54 2.83 -31.18
C PRO A 84 -9.75 4.06 -30.30
N TYR A 85 -8.78 4.38 -29.45
CA TYR A 85 -8.77 5.67 -28.75
C TYR A 85 -8.42 6.79 -29.74
N ASP A 86 -9.04 7.96 -29.57
CA ASP A 86 -8.75 9.13 -30.40
C ASP A 86 -7.48 9.86 -29.88
N GLU A 87 -7.35 9.99 -28.55
CA GLU A 87 -6.21 10.59 -27.85
C GLU A 87 -5.96 9.84 -26.53
N ILE A 88 -4.69 9.67 -26.14
CA ILE A 88 -4.34 8.99 -24.87
C ILE A 88 -4.49 9.94 -23.68
N LEU A 89 -4.32 11.24 -23.91
CA LEU A 89 -4.55 12.32 -22.95
C LEU A 89 -5.10 13.54 -23.69
N VAL A 90 -6.36 13.85 -23.48
CA VAL A 90 -6.87 15.20 -23.74
C VAL A 90 -6.35 16.06 -22.61
N LYS A 91 -5.72 17.20 -22.93
CA LYS A 91 -5.26 18.25 -22.01
C LYS A 91 -6.25 18.41 -20.83
N TYR A 92 -5.98 17.75 -19.70
CA TYR A 92 -6.85 17.84 -18.53
C TYR A 92 -6.47 19.10 -17.76
N ASP A 93 -7.37 20.08 -17.80
CA ASP A 93 -7.71 20.82 -16.60
C ASP A 93 -8.42 19.79 -15.71
N LEU A 94 -7.95 19.54 -14.48
CA LEU A 94 -8.42 18.50 -13.55
C LEU A 94 -9.94 18.58 -13.18
N PHE A 95 -10.73 19.38 -13.87
CA PHE A 95 -12.04 19.91 -13.46
C PHE A 95 -13.25 19.48 -14.29
N LYS A 96 -13.13 18.64 -15.34
CA LYS A 96 -14.30 18.28 -16.17
C LYS A 96 -14.48 16.78 -16.39
N THR A 97 -15.49 16.22 -15.72
CA THR A 97 -16.14 14.95 -16.05
C THR A 97 -17.66 15.11 -15.90
N HIS A 98 -18.45 14.45 -16.77
CA HIS A 98 -19.91 14.60 -16.83
C HIS A 98 -20.60 13.54 -15.96
N GLY A 99 -21.36 13.96 -14.94
CA GLY A 99 -22.18 13.06 -14.14
C GLY A 99 -23.43 12.57 -14.87
N ARG A 100 -23.74 11.26 -14.76
CA ARG A 100 -25.08 10.72 -15.03
C ARG A 100 -25.56 9.92 -13.84
N PHE A 101 -26.80 10.19 -13.44
CA PHE A 101 -27.55 9.54 -12.36
C PHE A 101 -27.89 8.09 -12.72
N PHE A 102 -27.76 7.18 -11.74
CA PHE A 102 -28.50 5.91 -11.72
C PHE A 102 -29.35 5.87 -10.46
N SER A 103 -30.67 5.94 -10.60
CA SER A 103 -31.62 5.52 -9.56
C SER A 103 -31.94 4.05 -9.80
N LEU A 104 -31.61 3.18 -8.86
CA LEU A 104 -32.03 1.78 -8.90
C LEU A 104 -32.63 1.40 -7.54
N PHE A 105 -33.91 1.03 -7.56
CA PHE A 105 -34.54 0.24 -6.52
C PHE A 105 -33.77 -1.09 -6.42
N ILE A 106 -33.17 -1.38 -5.27
CA ILE A 106 -32.49 -2.66 -5.06
C ILE A 106 -33.57 -3.72 -4.79
N ALA A 107 -33.92 -4.49 -5.82
CA ALA A 107 -34.54 -5.79 -5.64
C ALA A 107 -33.40 -6.79 -5.36
N THR A 108 -33.25 -7.24 -4.12
CA THR A 108 -32.35 -8.34 -3.80
C THR A 108 -32.97 -9.66 -4.25
N VAL A 109 -32.22 -10.48 -4.98
CA VAL A 109 -32.58 -11.86 -5.34
C VAL A 109 -31.56 -12.82 -4.71
N LEU A 110 -31.94 -14.08 -4.45
CA LEU A 110 -30.97 -15.09 -4.00
C LEU A 110 -29.97 -15.37 -5.13
N LEU A 111 -28.73 -15.78 -4.78
CA LEU A 111 -27.71 -16.10 -5.79
C LEU A 111 -28.19 -17.17 -6.77
N GLU A 112 -28.88 -18.21 -6.28
CA GLU A 112 -29.43 -19.26 -7.14
C GLU A 112 -30.50 -18.71 -8.08
N ASP A 113 -31.38 -17.84 -7.60
CA ASP A 113 -32.41 -17.17 -8.41
C ASP A 113 -31.77 -16.24 -9.44
N PHE A 114 -30.69 -15.53 -9.08
CA PHE A 114 -29.92 -14.69 -9.99
C PHE A 114 -29.26 -15.53 -11.09
N LEU A 115 -28.56 -16.61 -10.73
CA LEU A 115 -27.95 -17.52 -11.69
C LEU A 115 -29.01 -18.17 -12.60
N GLN A 116 -30.16 -18.54 -12.04
CA GLN A 116 -31.28 -19.10 -12.79
C GLN A 116 -31.93 -18.06 -13.71
N SER A 117 -32.00 -16.80 -13.30
CA SER A 117 -32.51 -15.70 -14.14
C SER A 117 -31.63 -15.46 -15.37
N GLY A 118 -30.35 -15.81 -15.28
CA GLY A 118 -29.42 -15.80 -16.40
C GLY A 118 -29.59 -16.96 -17.38
N ARG A 119 -30.47 -17.94 -17.13
CA ARG A 119 -30.72 -19.07 -18.02
C ARG A 119 -31.92 -18.81 -18.92
N SER A 120 -31.84 -19.29 -20.16
CA SER A 120 -32.98 -19.37 -21.06
C SER A 120 -34.02 -20.37 -20.55
N SER A 121 -35.24 -20.31 -21.07
CA SER A 121 -36.36 -21.17 -20.67
C SER A 121 -36.12 -22.67 -20.89
N ASP A 122 -35.14 -23.03 -21.71
CA ASP A 122 -34.67 -24.39 -21.96
C ASP A 122 -33.51 -24.82 -21.04
N GLY A 123 -33.10 -23.97 -20.09
CA GLY A 123 -32.02 -24.21 -19.14
C GLY A 123 -30.61 -23.87 -19.66
N THR A 124 -30.48 -23.42 -20.92
CA THR A 124 -29.20 -23.04 -21.51
C THR A 124 -28.73 -21.67 -21.02
N LEU A 125 -27.42 -21.41 -21.09
CA LEU A 125 -26.87 -20.09 -20.84
C LEU A 125 -26.86 -19.32 -22.16
N PRO A 126 -27.51 -18.14 -22.25
CA PRO A 126 -27.43 -17.29 -23.42
C PRO A 126 -25.99 -16.83 -23.61
N GLU A 127 -25.64 -16.48 -24.85
CA GLU A 127 -24.35 -15.91 -25.18
C GLU A 127 -24.08 -14.66 -24.33
N LEU A 128 -22.96 -14.65 -23.60
CA LEU A 128 -22.56 -13.48 -22.80
C LEU A 128 -22.24 -12.31 -23.73
N ARG A 129 -22.97 -11.21 -23.57
CA ARG A 129 -22.72 -9.96 -24.27
C ARG A 129 -22.05 -8.97 -23.31
N PHE A 130 -20.88 -8.48 -23.69
CA PHE A 130 -20.15 -7.48 -22.92
C PHE A 130 -20.41 -6.10 -23.52
N GLU A 131 -21.07 -5.23 -22.75
CA GLU A 131 -21.31 -3.85 -23.16
C GLU A 131 -19.99 -3.11 -23.37
N GLN A 132 -19.91 -2.38 -24.47
CA GLN A 132 -18.72 -1.62 -24.85
C GLN A 132 -18.85 -0.21 -24.30
N LEU A 133 -18.15 0.04 -23.19
CA LEU A 133 -18.30 1.24 -22.37
C LEU A 133 -17.07 2.15 -22.51
N PRO A 134 -17.22 3.47 -22.28
CA PRO A 134 -16.11 4.41 -22.28
C PRO A 134 -14.99 4.06 -21.28
N PHE A 135 -13.78 4.56 -21.52
CA PHE A 135 -12.63 4.34 -20.63
C PHE A 135 -12.85 4.88 -19.21
N ASP A 136 -13.60 5.98 -19.09
CA ASP A 136 -13.97 6.60 -17.81
C ASP A 136 -15.26 6.03 -17.21
N HIS A 137 -15.83 4.97 -17.79
CA HIS A 137 -17.05 4.36 -17.27
C HIS A 137 -16.83 3.79 -15.86
N PRO A 138 -17.70 4.11 -14.88
CA PRO A 138 -17.62 3.59 -13.51
C PRO A 138 -17.65 2.06 -13.45
N ILE A 139 -16.76 1.46 -12.65
CA ILE A 139 -16.73 0.00 -12.43
C ILE A 139 -16.88 -0.39 -10.96
N ALA A 140 -16.44 0.45 -10.03
CA ALA A 140 -16.45 0.15 -8.60
C ALA A 140 -16.57 1.43 -7.78
N ILE A 141 -17.19 1.30 -6.60
CA ILE A 141 -17.21 2.35 -5.58
C ILE A 141 -16.67 1.74 -4.30
N ASN A 142 -15.54 2.24 -3.83
CA ASN A 142 -14.93 1.83 -2.56
C ASN A 142 -15.11 2.95 -1.54
N PHE A 143 -15.80 2.68 -0.44
CA PHE A 143 -16.03 3.66 0.62
C PHE A 143 -14.83 3.71 1.57
N THR A 144 -14.24 4.89 1.75
CA THR A 144 -13.15 5.11 2.72
C THR A 144 -13.66 5.85 3.95
N SER A 145 -13.15 5.50 5.13
CA SER A 145 -13.43 6.22 6.37
C SER A 145 -12.77 7.60 6.31
N GLY A 146 -13.56 8.67 6.19
CA GLY A 146 -13.06 10.04 6.31
C GLY A 146 -12.71 10.36 7.77
N THR A 147 -11.68 11.17 8.00
CA THR A 147 -11.24 11.61 9.34
C THR A 147 -12.24 12.54 10.04
N THR A 148 -13.14 13.18 9.29
CA THR A 148 -14.04 14.23 9.82
C THR A 148 -15.49 14.19 9.30
N GLY A 149 -15.87 13.19 8.48
CA GLY A 149 -17.18 13.19 7.80
C GLY A 149 -17.67 11.81 7.36
N LEU A 150 -18.78 11.80 6.60
CA LEU A 150 -19.33 10.57 6.00
C LEU A 150 -18.27 9.84 5.15
N PRO A 151 -18.33 8.50 5.04
CA PRO A 151 -17.42 7.75 4.19
C PRO A 151 -17.38 8.29 2.76
N LYS A 152 -16.18 8.45 2.21
CA LYS A 152 -16.00 8.97 0.84
C LYS A 152 -16.15 7.80 -0.13
N GLY A 153 -17.16 7.82 -0.99
CA GLY A 153 -17.34 6.80 -2.02
C GLY A 153 -16.39 7.06 -3.19
N VAL A 154 -15.20 6.48 -3.17
CA VAL A 154 -14.21 6.62 -4.24
C VAL A 154 -14.69 5.83 -5.45
N LEU A 155 -14.91 6.51 -6.58
CA LEU A 155 -15.37 5.86 -7.79
C LEU A 155 -14.22 5.60 -8.77
N HIS A 156 -14.05 4.34 -9.14
CA HIS A 156 -13.04 3.87 -10.08
C HIS A 156 -13.65 3.64 -11.47
N SER A 157 -12.90 3.98 -12.51
CA SER A 157 -13.27 3.73 -13.90
C SER A 157 -12.66 2.44 -14.44
N ALA A 158 -13.16 1.98 -15.59
CA ALA A 158 -12.54 0.94 -16.40
C ALA A 158 -11.06 1.24 -16.71
N GLY A 159 -10.69 2.51 -16.82
CA GLY A 159 -9.33 2.98 -17.03
C GLY A 159 -8.33 2.57 -15.95
N THR A 160 -8.81 2.31 -14.73
CA THR A 160 -8.01 1.74 -13.63
C THR A 160 -7.28 0.46 -14.04
N PHE A 161 -7.86 -0.31 -14.96
CA PHE A 161 -7.30 -1.57 -15.45
C PHE A 161 -5.87 -1.43 -15.97
N ILE A 162 -5.55 -0.35 -16.68
CA ILE A 162 -4.21 -0.19 -17.26
C ILE A 162 -3.14 0.05 -16.19
N ALA A 163 -3.50 0.73 -15.09
CA ALA A 163 -2.62 0.91 -13.94
C ALA A 163 -2.39 -0.43 -13.22
N VAL A 164 -3.42 -1.27 -13.12
CA VAL A 164 -3.29 -2.63 -12.57
C VAL A 164 -2.36 -3.48 -13.43
N LEU A 165 -2.41 -3.37 -14.77
CA LEU A 165 -1.47 -4.08 -15.65
C LEU A 165 -0.02 -3.65 -15.42
N ARG A 166 0.25 -2.36 -15.23
CA ARG A 166 1.57 -1.86 -14.81
C ARG A 166 1.98 -2.45 -13.46
N ASP A 167 1.12 -2.40 -12.45
CA ASP A 167 1.46 -2.83 -11.09
C ASP A 167 1.67 -4.35 -11.01
N PHE A 168 0.71 -5.13 -11.49
CA PHE A 168 0.70 -6.58 -11.38
C PHE A 168 1.57 -7.24 -12.46
N GLY A 169 1.47 -6.77 -13.71
CA GLY A 169 2.20 -7.35 -14.82
C GLY A 169 3.67 -6.97 -14.82
N LEU A 170 4.01 -5.68 -14.66
CA LEU A 170 5.41 -5.23 -14.70
C LEU A 170 6.09 -5.29 -13.33
N HIS A 171 5.58 -4.55 -12.34
CA HIS A 171 6.27 -4.39 -11.05
C HIS A 171 6.27 -5.68 -10.22
N LEU A 172 5.16 -6.42 -10.21
CA LEU A 172 5.08 -7.73 -9.54
C LEU A 172 5.50 -8.89 -10.44
N ASN A 173 5.78 -8.63 -11.72
CA ASN A 173 6.24 -9.62 -12.69
C ASN A 173 5.30 -10.85 -12.77
N LEU A 174 3.99 -10.64 -12.63
CA LEU A 174 3.01 -11.72 -12.67
C LEU A 174 2.76 -12.19 -14.10
N ARG A 175 2.59 -13.50 -14.24
CA ARG A 175 2.41 -14.18 -15.52
C ARG A 175 1.26 -15.18 -15.46
N ASN A 176 0.86 -15.63 -16.64
CA ASN A 176 -0.06 -16.74 -16.77
C ASN A 176 0.38 -17.94 -15.91
N GLY A 177 -0.54 -18.44 -15.09
CA GLY A 177 -0.31 -19.57 -14.19
C GLY A 177 0.22 -19.21 -12.80
N ASP A 178 0.63 -17.95 -12.56
CA ASP A 178 0.90 -17.47 -11.20
C ASP A 178 -0.39 -17.49 -10.34
N THR A 179 -0.23 -17.57 -9.02
CA THR A 179 -1.33 -17.63 -8.06
C THR A 179 -1.20 -16.47 -7.08
N VAL A 180 -2.15 -15.56 -7.10
CA VAL A 180 -2.17 -14.32 -6.32
C VAL A 180 -3.03 -14.50 -5.08
N TYR A 181 -2.51 -14.04 -3.94
CA TYR A 181 -3.26 -13.90 -2.70
C TYR A 181 -3.18 -12.46 -2.18
N THR A 182 -4.30 -11.89 -1.77
CA THR A 182 -4.31 -10.64 -1.00
C THR A 182 -5.08 -10.90 0.30
N TYR A 183 -4.45 -10.64 1.44
CA TYR A 183 -5.10 -10.75 2.73
C TYR A 183 -5.91 -9.48 3.00
N CYS A 184 -7.23 -9.61 2.90
CA CYS A 184 -8.19 -8.63 3.38
C CYS A 184 -9.63 -9.16 3.27
N PRO A 185 -10.55 -8.69 4.11
CA PRO A 185 -11.99 -8.89 3.89
C PRO A 185 -12.47 -8.27 2.58
N VAL A 186 -13.56 -8.81 2.02
CA VAL A 186 -14.19 -8.37 0.74
C VAL A 186 -14.56 -6.88 0.73
N GLY A 187 -14.76 -6.25 1.89
CA GLY A 187 -15.11 -4.83 2.00
C GLY A 187 -13.96 -3.84 1.73
N TRP A 188 -12.73 -4.31 1.51
CA TRP A 188 -11.56 -3.45 1.26
C TRP A 188 -11.20 -3.43 -0.22
N SER A 189 -10.75 -2.27 -0.72
CA SER A 189 -10.22 -2.12 -2.08
C SER A 189 -9.07 -3.08 -2.40
N VAL A 190 -8.26 -3.46 -1.39
CA VAL A 190 -7.18 -4.46 -1.54
C VAL A 190 -7.70 -5.84 -1.98
N TRP A 191 -8.97 -6.15 -1.71
CA TRP A 191 -9.61 -7.39 -2.16
C TRP A 191 -9.98 -7.31 -3.64
N ASP A 192 -10.42 -6.13 -4.08
CA ASP A 192 -10.78 -5.86 -5.47
C ASP A 192 -9.55 -5.70 -6.38
N ASN A 193 -8.46 -5.12 -5.86
CA ASN A 193 -7.22 -4.82 -6.59
C ASN A 193 -6.65 -5.97 -7.47
N PRO A 194 -6.57 -7.23 -7.00
CA PRO A 194 -6.05 -8.32 -7.83
C PRO A 194 -7.04 -8.82 -8.89
N ILE A 195 -8.34 -8.50 -8.82
CA ILE A 195 -9.34 -9.04 -9.75
C ILE A 195 -9.01 -8.73 -11.20
N PRO A 196 -8.66 -7.48 -11.60
CA PRO A 196 -8.35 -7.19 -12.99
C PRO A 196 -7.09 -7.92 -13.47
N SER A 197 -6.19 -8.34 -12.57
CA SER A 197 -5.01 -9.13 -12.95
C SER A 197 -5.34 -10.50 -13.55
N LEU A 198 -6.60 -10.99 -13.42
CA LEU A 198 -7.09 -12.18 -14.14
C LEU A 198 -6.86 -12.10 -15.66
N ALA A 199 -6.83 -10.90 -16.23
CA ALA A 199 -6.50 -10.69 -17.64
C ALA A 199 -5.08 -11.16 -18.03
N LEU A 200 -4.17 -11.26 -17.05
CA LEU A 200 -2.81 -11.79 -17.23
C LEU A 200 -2.78 -13.34 -17.20
N GLY A 201 -3.92 -14.00 -17.01
CA GLY A 201 -4.01 -15.47 -16.87
C GLY A 201 -3.57 -15.99 -15.50
N VAL A 202 -3.53 -15.13 -14.47
CA VAL A 202 -3.24 -15.56 -13.10
C VAL A 202 -4.45 -16.29 -12.49
N LYS A 203 -4.22 -17.00 -11.39
CA LYS A 203 -5.27 -17.54 -10.52
C LYS A 203 -5.36 -16.68 -9.26
N LEU A 204 -6.57 -16.51 -8.73
CA LEU A 204 -6.79 -15.91 -7.42
C LEU A 204 -6.94 -17.02 -6.37
N PHE A 205 -6.13 -16.99 -5.33
CA PHE A 205 -6.30 -17.79 -4.13
C PHE A 205 -7.20 -17.03 -3.16
N LEU A 206 -8.46 -17.47 -3.04
CA LEU A 206 -9.44 -16.88 -2.13
C LEU A 206 -9.50 -17.70 -0.85
N PHE A 207 -9.21 -17.06 0.28
CA PHE A 207 -9.25 -17.67 1.60
C PHE A 207 -10.47 -17.14 2.37
N ASN A 208 -11.33 -18.05 2.82
CA ASN A 208 -12.47 -17.73 3.67
C ASN A 208 -12.34 -18.48 5.01
N GLY A 209 -11.94 -17.77 6.04
CA GLY A 209 -11.75 -18.30 7.39
C GLY A 209 -10.86 -17.37 8.23
N SER A 210 -10.74 -17.69 9.52
CA SER A 210 -9.71 -17.06 10.35
C SER A 210 -8.36 -17.68 10.04
N ALA A 211 -7.37 -16.84 9.72
CA ALA A 211 -6.01 -17.31 9.47
C ALA A 211 -5.28 -17.74 10.75
N GLU A 212 -5.78 -17.32 11.92
CA GLU A 212 -5.25 -17.70 13.23
C GLU A 212 -5.66 -19.12 13.64
N TYR A 213 -6.69 -19.67 12.99
CA TYR A 213 -7.19 -20.99 13.30
C TYR A 213 -6.68 -22.05 12.31
N LYS A 214 -6.34 -23.23 12.83
CA LYS A 214 -5.99 -24.38 12.00
C LYS A 214 -7.24 -24.99 11.37
N MET A 215 -7.49 -24.72 10.09
CA MET A 215 -8.57 -25.35 9.37
C MET A 215 -8.22 -26.82 9.09
N LYS A 216 -8.92 -27.76 9.76
CA LYS A 216 -8.67 -29.21 9.64
C LYS A 216 -7.20 -29.61 9.90
N GLY A 217 -6.54 -28.91 10.82
CA GLY A 217 -5.13 -29.15 11.16
C GLY A 217 -4.11 -28.44 10.26
N HIS A 218 -4.54 -27.62 9.29
CA HIS A 218 -3.67 -26.83 8.42
C HIS A 218 -3.77 -25.33 8.73
N THR A 219 -2.63 -24.65 8.76
CA THR A 219 -2.52 -23.19 8.85
C THR A 219 -2.76 -22.52 7.49
N LEU A 220 -2.94 -21.20 7.47
CA LEU A 220 -2.96 -20.42 6.21
C LEU A 220 -1.69 -20.65 5.39
N TRP A 221 -0.54 -20.72 6.06
CA TRP A 221 0.76 -21.00 5.45
C TRP A 221 0.77 -22.33 4.68
N ASP A 222 0.22 -23.38 5.28
CA ASP A 222 0.12 -24.70 4.64
C ASP A 222 -0.82 -24.66 3.44
N CYS A 223 -1.90 -23.86 3.52
CA CYS A 223 -2.81 -23.65 2.40
C CYS A 223 -2.10 -22.93 1.25
N MET A 224 -1.36 -21.85 1.54
CA MET A 224 -0.59 -21.13 0.53
C MET A 224 0.44 -22.03 -0.17
N SER A 225 1.13 -22.89 0.59
CA SER A 225 2.05 -23.90 0.04
C SER A 225 1.32 -24.90 -0.86
N LYS A 226 0.25 -25.53 -0.35
CA LYS A 226 -0.54 -26.55 -1.07
C LYS A 226 -1.11 -26.03 -2.39
N TYR A 227 -1.64 -24.81 -2.38
CA TYR A 227 -2.24 -24.17 -3.55
C TYR A 227 -1.24 -23.38 -4.40
N LYS A 228 0.06 -23.49 -4.08
CA LYS A 228 1.16 -22.92 -4.87
C LYS A 228 0.98 -21.43 -5.09
N VAL A 229 0.73 -20.68 -4.02
CA VAL A 229 0.72 -19.21 -4.04
C VAL A 229 2.09 -18.71 -4.47
N THR A 230 2.11 -17.78 -5.44
CA THR A 230 3.35 -17.21 -6.00
C THR A 230 3.58 -15.78 -5.55
N TYR A 231 2.50 -15.03 -5.29
CA TYR A 231 2.52 -13.69 -4.74
C TYR A 231 1.50 -13.57 -3.61
N ALA A 232 1.89 -12.95 -2.50
CA ALA A 232 0.95 -12.59 -1.43
C ALA A 232 1.12 -11.13 -0.98
N CYS A 233 0.03 -10.37 -0.92
CA CYS A 233 -0.03 -9.08 -0.26
C CYS A 233 -0.61 -9.26 1.15
N LEU A 234 0.16 -8.90 2.17
CA LEU A 234 -0.23 -8.99 3.59
C LEU A 234 -0.12 -7.61 4.24
N THR A 235 -0.62 -7.48 5.47
CA THR A 235 -0.37 -6.29 6.30
C THR A 235 0.62 -6.63 7.42
N PRO A 236 1.45 -5.67 7.88
CA PRO A 236 2.31 -5.86 9.04
C PRO A 236 1.54 -6.33 10.28
N ALA A 237 0.38 -5.73 10.56
CA ALA A 237 -0.46 -6.08 11.70
C ALA A 237 -0.99 -7.52 11.61
N PHE A 238 -1.40 -7.96 10.42
CA PHE A 238 -1.82 -9.33 10.21
C PHE A 238 -0.69 -10.33 10.48
N LEU A 239 0.52 -10.02 10.00
CA LEU A 239 1.68 -10.87 10.21
C LEU A 239 2.06 -10.94 11.69
N ASP A 240 2.03 -9.80 12.38
CA ASP A 240 2.23 -9.73 13.83
C ASP A 240 1.20 -10.61 14.57
N SER A 241 -0.07 -10.59 14.15
CA SER A 241 -1.12 -11.43 14.76
C SER A 241 -0.83 -12.93 14.58
N LEU A 242 -0.44 -13.35 13.37
CA LEU A 242 -0.08 -14.75 13.12
C LEU A 242 1.12 -15.19 13.96
N GLU A 243 2.15 -14.34 14.08
CA GLU A 243 3.33 -14.63 14.90
C GLU A 243 2.97 -14.74 16.39
N ASN A 244 2.18 -13.81 16.91
CA ASN A 244 1.72 -13.81 18.31
C ASN A 244 0.83 -15.02 18.63
N ALA A 245 0.00 -15.45 17.69
CA ALA A 245 -0.82 -16.66 17.81
C ALA A 245 -0.01 -17.96 17.66
N GLY A 246 1.29 -17.88 17.36
CA GLY A 246 2.14 -19.04 17.11
C GLY A 246 1.78 -19.78 15.81
N VAL A 247 1.15 -19.10 14.86
CA VAL A 247 0.73 -19.65 13.57
C VAL A 247 1.89 -19.55 12.59
N GLU A 248 2.73 -20.57 12.63
CA GLU A 248 3.87 -20.77 11.75
C GLU A 248 3.60 -21.89 10.74
N PRO A 249 4.34 -21.98 9.61
CA PRO A 249 4.25 -23.12 8.71
C PRO A 249 4.57 -24.44 9.46
N GLU A 250 3.78 -25.49 9.21
CA GLU A 250 4.02 -26.80 9.83
C GLU A 250 5.36 -27.41 9.35
N PRO A 251 6.00 -28.28 10.16
CA PRO A 251 7.18 -29.01 9.73
C PRO A 251 6.93 -29.76 8.41
N GLY A 252 7.74 -29.47 7.39
CA GLY A 252 7.60 -30.07 6.06
C GLY A 252 6.74 -29.26 5.09
N THR A 253 6.27 -28.07 5.47
CA THR A 253 5.67 -27.11 4.54
C THR A 253 6.76 -26.38 3.75
N TYR A 254 6.68 -26.44 2.42
CA TYR A 254 7.68 -25.85 1.51
C TYR A 254 7.03 -24.82 0.58
N PHE A 255 7.70 -23.67 0.41
CA PHE A 255 7.19 -22.54 -0.37
C PHE A 255 7.90 -22.39 -1.72
N ASP A 256 8.06 -23.48 -2.47
CA ASP A 256 8.83 -23.47 -3.73
C ASP A 256 8.25 -22.47 -4.74
N SER A 257 6.93 -22.36 -4.81
CA SER A 257 6.22 -21.46 -5.73
C SER A 257 6.19 -20.00 -5.29
N LEU A 258 6.32 -19.70 -3.99
CA LEU A 258 6.20 -18.34 -3.46
C LEU A 258 7.42 -17.49 -3.82
N LYS A 259 7.22 -16.41 -4.56
CA LYS A 259 8.29 -15.54 -5.09
C LYS A 259 8.34 -14.19 -4.39
N ILE A 260 7.18 -13.61 -4.12
CA ILE A 260 7.05 -12.22 -3.63
C ILE A 260 6.05 -12.19 -2.47
N ILE A 261 6.41 -11.48 -1.39
CA ILE A 261 5.45 -10.98 -0.40
C ILE A 261 5.56 -9.46 -0.34
N THR A 262 4.44 -8.76 -0.42
CA THR A 262 4.36 -7.33 -0.15
C THR A 262 3.67 -7.05 1.18
N LEU A 263 4.11 -6.00 1.85
CA LEU A 263 3.52 -5.51 3.11
C LEU A 263 2.98 -4.11 2.88
N GLY A 264 1.67 -3.92 3.07
CA GLY A 264 0.98 -2.65 2.84
C GLY A 264 0.01 -2.26 3.96
N ALA A 265 -0.71 -1.16 3.74
CA ALA A 265 -1.67 -0.52 4.66
C ALA A 265 -1.06 0.13 5.92
N SER A 266 0.12 -0.29 6.37
CA SER A 266 0.87 0.37 7.43
C SER A 266 2.38 0.25 7.22
N PRO A 267 3.20 1.10 7.87
CA PRO A 267 4.65 0.97 7.83
C PRO A 267 5.10 -0.41 8.30
N SER A 268 5.97 -1.06 7.53
CA SER A 268 6.47 -2.39 7.85
C SER A 268 7.63 -2.33 8.85
N LYS A 269 7.72 -3.32 9.73
CA LYS A 269 8.73 -3.42 10.78
C LYS A 269 9.80 -4.43 10.39
N ILE A 270 11.03 -4.22 10.85
CA ILE A 270 12.15 -5.16 10.57
C ILE A 270 11.79 -6.59 11.02
N ARG A 271 11.08 -6.75 12.15
CA ARG A 271 10.63 -8.06 12.66
C ARG A 271 9.76 -8.83 11.66
N ASN A 272 8.93 -8.12 10.87
CA ASN A 272 8.09 -8.73 9.85
C ASN A 272 8.95 -9.42 8.77
N PHE A 273 10.02 -8.76 8.33
CA PHE A 273 10.98 -9.35 7.39
C PHE A 273 11.71 -10.54 8.01
N GLU A 274 12.14 -10.43 9.28
CA GLU A 274 12.83 -11.51 9.99
C GLU A 274 11.93 -12.75 10.13
N PHE A 275 10.65 -12.58 10.49
CA PHE A 275 9.68 -13.66 10.54
C PHE A 275 9.57 -14.36 9.18
N LEU A 276 9.33 -13.60 8.09
CA LEU A 276 9.19 -14.17 6.76
C LEU A 276 10.45 -14.92 6.30
N TYR A 277 11.64 -14.40 6.55
CA TYR A 277 12.88 -15.06 6.16
C TYR A 277 13.23 -16.28 7.01
N ASN A 278 12.92 -16.25 8.31
CA ASN A 278 13.27 -17.32 9.24
C ASN A 278 12.23 -18.45 9.25
N LYS A 279 10.94 -18.13 9.12
CA LYS A 279 9.83 -19.07 9.27
C LYS A 279 9.20 -19.49 7.94
N VAL A 280 9.15 -18.59 6.95
CA VAL A 280 8.47 -18.86 5.67
C VAL A 280 9.47 -19.27 4.59
N LYS A 281 10.31 -18.35 4.11
CA LYS A 281 11.27 -18.62 3.01
C LYS A 281 12.43 -17.64 3.00
N LYS A 282 13.67 -18.17 3.02
CA LYS A 282 14.91 -17.35 2.96
C LYS A 282 15.13 -16.63 1.63
N ASN A 283 14.75 -17.24 0.51
CA ASN A 283 14.93 -16.68 -0.82
C ASN A 283 13.58 -16.15 -1.35
N LEU A 284 13.09 -15.10 -0.70
CA LEU A 284 11.81 -14.47 -0.99
C LEU A 284 12.06 -12.97 -1.23
N PHE A 285 11.44 -12.40 -2.25
CA PHE A 285 11.42 -10.94 -2.37
C PHE A 285 10.36 -10.40 -1.41
N VAL A 286 10.78 -9.64 -0.40
CA VAL A 286 9.88 -8.97 0.55
C VAL A 286 10.08 -7.47 0.43
N SER A 287 9.01 -6.71 0.25
CA SER A 287 9.06 -5.24 0.20
C SER A 287 7.80 -4.61 0.77
N SER A 288 7.94 -3.38 1.26
CA SER A 288 6.79 -2.53 1.56
C SER A 288 6.16 -2.04 0.25
N ILE A 289 4.85 -1.85 0.25
CA ILE A 289 4.10 -1.23 -0.84
C ILE A 289 3.32 -0.02 -0.32
N TYR A 290 3.43 1.09 -1.03
CA TYR A 290 2.67 2.31 -0.79
C TYR A 290 1.62 2.48 -1.87
N GLY A 291 0.36 2.45 -1.44
CA GLY A 291 -0.81 2.61 -2.28
C GLY A 291 -1.97 3.12 -1.45
N ALA A 292 -3.11 3.34 -2.11
CA ALA A 292 -4.30 3.83 -1.45
C ALA A 292 -5.55 3.40 -2.20
N THR A 293 -6.70 3.47 -1.52
CA THR A 293 -7.99 3.18 -2.16
C THR A 293 -8.21 4.07 -3.36
N GLU A 294 -7.79 5.35 -3.31
CA GLU A 294 -7.96 6.33 -4.40
C GLU A 294 -7.30 5.93 -5.72
N VAL A 295 -6.30 5.05 -5.70
CA VAL A 295 -5.58 4.60 -6.90
C VAL A 295 -5.81 3.15 -7.25
N PHE A 296 -6.62 2.42 -6.48
CA PHE A 296 -6.96 1.01 -6.72
C PHE A 296 -5.71 0.16 -7.07
N GLY A 297 -4.65 0.36 -6.29
CA GLY A 297 -3.30 -0.05 -6.66
C GLY A 297 -2.26 0.70 -5.84
N ALA A 298 -1.09 0.95 -6.44
CA ALA A 298 0.05 1.52 -5.74
C ALA A 298 0.62 2.78 -6.38
N PHE A 299 1.15 3.67 -5.55
CA PHE A 299 2.02 4.78 -5.94
C PHE A 299 3.47 4.32 -6.08
N SER A 300 3.88 3.31 -5.31
CA SER A 300 5.18 2.66 -5.40
C SER A 300 5.14 1.44 -6.31
N GLY A 301 6.27 1.11 -6.92
CA GLY A 301 6.49 -0.12 -7.67
C GLY A 301 7.73 -0.87 -7.20
N PHE A 302 8.13 -1.85 -8.00
CA PHE A 302 9.32 -2.66 -7.79
C PHE A 302 10.11 -2.85 -9.08
N ASP A 303 11.42 -2.96 -8.93
CA ASP A 303 12.30 -3.60 -9.90
C ASP A 303 13.01 -4.75 -9.19
N LEU A 304 12.65 -5.99 -9.57
CA LEU A 304 13.20 -7.20 -8.97
C LEU A 304 14.72 -7.35 -9.21
N ASN A 305 15.31 -6.54 -10.08
CA ASN A 305 16.74 -6.46 -10.33
C ASN A 305 17.43 -5.31 -9.59
N MET A 306 16.71 -4.49 -8.82
CA MET A 306 17.29 -3.51 -7.92
C MET A 306 17.41 -4.04 -6.49
N PRO A 307 18.34 -3.51 -5.67
CA PRO A 307 18.35 -3.78 -4.25
C PRO A 307 17.02 -3.38 -3.59
N GLY A 308 16.57 -4.17 -2.62
CA GLY A 308 15.45 -3.88 -1.75
C GLY A 308 15.93 -3.66 -0.32
N TYR A 309 15.30 -2.73 0.39
CA TYR A 309 15.68 -2.33 1.74
C TYR A 309 14.53 -2.53 2.71
N SER A 310 14.83 -2.98 3.94
CA SER A 310 13.81 -3.17 4.97
C SER A 310 13.08 -1.87 5.26
N SER A 311 11.76 -1.93 5.44
CA SER A 311 10.93 -0.78 5.83
C SER A 311 10.91 0.40 4.83
N GLU A 312 11.39 0.20 3.60
CA GLU A 312 11.25 1.16 2.50
C GLU A 312 10.33 0.56 1.42
N CYS A 313 9.58 1.42 0.71
CA CYS A 313 9.02 1.05 -0.59
C CYS A 313 10.11 1.29 -1.64
N GLN A 314 10.36 0.31 -2.50
CA GLN A 314 11.60 0.25 -3.28
C GLN A 314 11.77 1.44 -4.24
N VAL A 315 10.75 1.72 -5.06
CA VAL A 315 10.79 2.75 -6.09
C VAL A 315 9.38 3.36 -6.30
N PRO A 316 9.24 4.58 -6.81
CA PRO A 316 7.96 5.04 -7.36
C PRO A 316 7.56 4.19 -8.57
N ALA A 317 6.26 3.94 -8.75
CA ALA A 317 5.76 3.18 -9.90
C ALA A 317 5.99 3.93 -11.22
N LEU A 318 6.12 3.21 -12.33
CA LEU A 318 6.24 3.84 -13.65
C LEU A 318 5.01 4.73 -13.96
N GLY A 319 5.25 5.90 -14.53
CA GLY A 319 4.23 6.93 -14.78
C GLY A 319 3.78 7.72 -13.53
N VAL A 320 4.29 7.41 -12.34
CA VAL A 320 3.96 8.14 -11.10
C VAL A 320 5.09 9.08 -10.71
N ASP A 321 4.86 10.40 -10.85
CA ASP A 321 5.80 11.45 -10.44
C ASP A 321 5.60 11.79 -8.95
N LEU A 322 6.06 10.87 -8.09
CA LEU A 322 5.96 10.98 -6.64
C LEU A 322 7.08 11.87 -6.08
N HIS A 323 6.70 12.80 -5.22
CA HIS A 323 7.61 13.70 -4.51
C HIS A 323 7.23 13.81 -3.03
N VAL A 324 8.18 14.32 -2.24
CA VAL A 324 7.95 14.79 -0.86
C VAL A 324 8.10 16.30 -0.84
N PHE A 325 7.06 17.02 -0.41
CA PHE A 325 7.04 18.48 -0.34
C PHE A 325 7.27 18.99 1.08
N ASP A 326 8.17 19.97 1.24
CA ASP A 326 8.33 20.68 2.50
C ASP A 326 7.16 21.66 2.76
N THR A 327 7.22 22.39 3.88
CA THR A 327 6.21 23.39 4.27
C THR A 327 6.08 24.56 3.28
N GLU A 328 7.06 24.77 2.42
CA GLU A 328 7.04 25.80 1.37
C GLU A 328 6.55 25.23 0.02
N GLY A 329 6.20 23.94 -0.04
CA GLY A 329 5.75 23.27 -1.27
C GLY A 329 6.89 22.93 -2.23
N ARG A 330 8.13 22.85 -1.75
CA ARG A 330 9.29 22.47 -2.57
C ARG A 330 9.56 20.98 -2.44
N SER A 331 9.91 20.33 -3.54
CA SER A 331 10.36 18.94 -3.49
C SER A 331 11.68 18.81 -2.72
N VAL A 332 11.72 17.89 -1.76
CA VAL A 332 12.88 17.61 -0.90
C VAL A 332 13.20 16.12 -0.86
N VAL A 333 14.47 15.80 -0.54
CA VAL A 333 14.99 14.43 -0.35
C VAL A 333 15.75 14.41 0.98
N GLY A 334 15.63 13.33 1.77
CA GLY A 334 16.25 13.21 3.09
C GLY A 334 15.59 14.07 4.18
N LYS A 335 14.40 14.62 3.89
CA LYS A 335 13.63 15.47 4.80
C LYS A 335 12.17 15.03 4.78
N ARG A 336 11.52 15.08 5.96
CA ARG A 336 10.09 14.84 6.08
C ARG A 336 9.27 15.89 5.35
N GLY A 337 8.13 15.45 4.82
CA GLY A 337 7.19 16.32 4.16
C GLY A 337 5.97 15.58 3.65
N GLU A 338 5.16 16.29 2.88
CA GLU A 338 3.95 15.76 2.30
C GLU A 338 4.25 14.86 1.10
N MET A 339 3.65 13.66 1.07
CA MET A 339 3.64 12.80 -0.11
C MET A 339 2.69 13.38 -1.17
N VAL A 340 3.24 13.75 -2.32
CA VAL A 340 2.49 14.36 -3.43
C VAL A 340 2.79 13.68 -4.76
N ILE A 341 1.81 13.70 -5.66
CA ILE A 341 1.92 13.14 -7.01
C ILE A 341 1.64 14.25 -8.02
N LYS A 342 2.60 14.49 -8.90
CA LYS A 342 2.57 15.58 -9.91
C LYS A 342 2.03 15.14 -11.27
N THR A 343 1.98 13.84 -11.54
CA THR A 343 1.32 13.30 -12.74
C THR A 343 -0.13 12.92 -12.42
N PRO A 344 -1.03 12.94 -13.42
CA PRO A 344 -2.29 12.22 -13.29
C PRO A 344 -2.02 10.71 -13.19
N SER A 345 -3.04 9.92 -12.86
CA SER A 345 -3.04 8.46 -12.95
C SER A 345 -4.33 8.00 -13.62
N PRO A 346 -4.32 7.00 -14.52
CA PRO A 346 -5.55 6.41 -15.07
C PRO A 346 -6.44 5.78 -14.00
N SER A 347 -5.87 5.48 -12.83
CA SER A 347 -6.58 4.91 -11.68
C SER A 347 -7.06 5.94 -10.65
N PHE A 348 -6.78 7.24 -10.85
CA PHE A 348 -7.36 8.25 -9.97
C PHE A 348 -8.89 8.24 -10.03
N PRO A 349 -9.55 8.65 -8.94
CA PRO A 349 -11.01 8.60 -8.88
C PRO A 349 -11.60 9.53 -9.94
N VAL A 350 -12.63 9.06 -10.65
CA VAL A 350 -13.32 9.91 -11.64
C VAL A 350 -14.11 11.02 -10.93
N TYR A 351 -14.66 10.69 -9.75
CA TYR A 351 -15.32 11.59 -8.80
C TYR A 351 -15.47 10.89 -7.44
N LEU A 352 -15.92 11.65 -6.44
CA LEU A 352 -16.44 11.07 -5.20
C LEU A 352 -17.96 10.92 -5.29
N TRP A 353 -18.51 9.80 -4.81
CA TRP A 353 -19.95 9.55 -4.82
C TRP A 353 -20.71 10.68 -4.13
N GLN A 354 -21.75 11.20 -4.79
CA GLN A 354 -22.50 12.40 -4.35
C GLN A 354 -21.62 13.65 -4.15
N ASP A 355 -20.66 13.85 -5.06
CA ASP A 355 -19.86 15.07 -5.20
C ASP A 355 -20.08 15.66 -6.60
N GLU A 356 -21.30 16.14 -6.87
CA GLU A 356 -21.76 16.54 -8.22
C GLU A 356 -20.85 17.56 -8.92
N ASN A 357 -20.19 18.43 -8.13
CA ASN A 357 -19.30 19.48 -8.62
C ASN A 357 -17.81 19.18 -8.39
N ASN A 358 -17.45 17.97 -7.94
CA ASN A 358 -16.09 17.60 -7.54
C ASN A 358 -15.47 18.51 -6.45
N GLU A 359 -16.31 19.17 -5.65
CA GLU A 359 -15.86 20.10 -4.61
C GLU A 359 -15.13 19.36 -3.49
N LYS A 360 -15.65 18.21 -3.06
CA LYS A 360 -15.03 17.40 -2.00
C LYS A 360 -13.73 16.76 -2.48
N LEU A 361 -13.70 16.28 -3.73
CA LEU A 361 -12.49 15.74 -4.36
C LEU A 361 -11.39 16.81 -4.39
N LYS A 362 -11.74 18.01 -4.86
CA LYS A 362 -10.83 19.16 -4.93
C LYS A 362 -10.33 19.57 -3.55
N GLU A 363 -11.26 19.74 -2.61
CA GLU A 363 -10.96 20.12 -1.23
C GLU A 363 -10.00 19.13 -0.57
N THR A 364 -10.25 17.83 -0.78
CA THR A 364 -9.46 16.77 -0.15
C THR A 364 -8.04 16.67 -0.71
N TYR A 365 -7.87 16.73 -2.04
CA TYR A 365 -6.61 16.32 -2.69
C TYR A 365 -5.86 17.43 -3.40
N PHE A 366 -6.51 18.54 -3.77
CA PHE A 366 -5.93 19.56 -4.66
C PHE A 366 -5.84 20.97 -4.08
N THR A 367 -6.46 21.23 -2.91
CA THR A 367 -6.42 22.57 -2.29
C THR A 367 -5.06 22.88 -1.65
N LYS A 368 -4.37 21.87 -1.10
CA LYS A 368 -3.09 22.07 -0.41
C LYS A 368 -1.98 22.52 -1.37
N TYR A 369 -1.95 21.93 -2.57
CA TYR A 369 -1.02 22.27 -3.64
C TYR A 369 -1.80 22.36 -4.96
N PRO A 370 -2.05 23.57 -5.49
CA PRO A 370 -2.85 23.74 -6.70
C PRO A 370 -2.34 22.90 -7.88
N GLY A 371 -3.20 22.04 -8.42
CA GLY A 371 -2.91 21.17 -9.57
C GLY A 371 -2.05 19.95 -9.24
N ILE A 372 -1.73 19.69 -7.97
CA ILE A 372 -0.91 18.58 -7.51
C ILE A 372 -1.73 17.74 -6.53
N TRP A 373 -1.71 16.42 -6.71
CA TRP A 373 -2.41 15.51 -5.81
C TRP A 373 -1.64 15.40 -4.49
N SER A 374 -2.28 15.79 -3.39
CA SER A 374 -1.80 15.59 -2.02
C SER A 374 -2.47 14.36 -1.43
N GLN A 375 -1.71 13.30 -1.16
CA GLN A 375 -2.29 12.06 -0.63
C GLN A 375 -2.71 12.18 0.84
N ASN A 376 -2.27 13.23 1.53
CA ASN A 376 -2.46 13.43 2.96
C ASN A 376 -1.71 12.41 3.81
N ASP A 377 -0.55 11.98 3.31
CA ASP A 377 0.43 11.18 4.04
C ASP A 377 1.74 11.95 4.19
N GLU A 378 2.43 11.73 5.31
CA GLU A 378 3.77 12.23 5.59
C GLU A 378 4.80 11.12 5.33
N GLY A 379 5.91 11.50 4.72
CA GLY A 379 7.01 10.59 4.43
C GLY A 379 8.30 11.32 4.07
N TRP A 380 9.29 10.57 3.61
CA TRP A 380 10.54 11.10 3.09
C TRP A 380 11.15 10.15 2.06
N ILE A 381 12.00 10.69 1.19
CA ILE A 381 12.78 9.91 0.23
C ILE A 381 14.20 9.72 0.77
N ASN A 382 14.68 8.49 0.81
CA ASN A 382 16.02 8.20 1.30
C ASN A 382 17.09 8.70 0.30
N PRO A 383 18.04 9.56 0.72
CA PRO A 383 19.02 10.14 -0.20
C PRO A 383 20.02 9.11 -0.75
N LYS A 384 20.27 8.01 -0.02
CA LYS A 384 21.18 6.92 -0.43
C LYS A 384 20.48 5.91 -1.33
N THR A 385 19.37 5.33 -0.88
CA THR A 385 18.67 4.24 -1.59
C THR A 385 17.67 4.73 -2.62
N LYS A 386 17.21 5.98 -2.48
CA LYS A 386 16.06 6.58 -3.18
C LYS A 386 14.72 5.90 -2.89
N GLY A 387 14.68 4.99 -1.92
CA GLY A 387 13.46 4.36 -1.43
C GLY A 387 12.52 5.37 -0.75
N ILE A 388 11.24 5.04 -0.74
CA ILE A 388 10.17 5.84 -0.16
C ILE A 388 9.88 5.32 1.24
N VAL A 389 9.92 6.20 2.24
CA VAL A 389 9.52 5.87 3.61
C VAL A 389 8.24 6.62 3.94
N VAL A 390 7.17 5.86 4.17
CA VAL A 390 5.87 6.38 4.58
C VAL A 390 5.81 6.31 6.10
N ILE A 391 5.51 7.43 6.75
CA ILE A 391 5.43 7.54 8.21
C ILE A 391 3.99 7.33 8.67
N GLY A 392 3.04 7.98 8.01
CA GLY A 392 1.63 7.91 8.36
C GLY A 392 0.84 9.07 7.78
N ARG A 393 -0.35 9.30 8.33
CA ARG A 393 -1.28 10.35 7.92
C ARG A 393 -0.76 11.75 8.28
N SER A 394 -0.67 12.65 7.32
CA SER A 394 -0.25 14.04 7.56
C SER A 394 -1.36 14.89 8.21
N ASP A 395 -2.61 14.44 8.11
CA ASP A 395 -3.79 15.02 8.75
C ASP A 395 -4.02 14.53 10.19
N ASP A 396 -3.26 13.55 10.67
CA ASP A 396 -3.36 12.97 12.03
C ASP A 396 -2.05 13.09 12.84
N THR A 397 -1.33 14.18 12.65
CA THR A 397 -0.07 14.46 13.37
C THR A 397 -0.32 14.97 14.79
N LEU A 398 0.49 14.50 15.74
CA LEU A 398 0.54 14.96 17.12
C LEU A 398 1.34 16.26 17.24
N LYS A 399 0.94 17.11 18.18
CA LYS A 399 1.70 18.30 18.59
C LYS A 399 1.94 18.25 20.09
N GLN A 400 3.19 18.35 20.52
CA GLN A 400 3.57 18.41 21.93
C GLN A 400 4.88 19.16 22.08
N ARG A 401 5.00 20.03 23.09
CA ARG A 401 6.23 20.82 23.35
C ARG A 401 6.70 21.66 22.14
N GLY A 402 5.78 22.09 21.29
CA GLY A 402 6.09 22.82 20.05
C GLY A 402 6.56 21.93 18.89
N GLU A 403 6.78 20.64 19.11
CA GLU A 403 7.17 19.68 18.09
C GLU A 403 5.94 19.03 17.44
N ARG A 404 6.05 18.75 16.13
CA ARG A 404 5.05 18.03 15.35
C ARG A 404 5.62 16.67 14.96
N PHE A 405 4.91 15.60 15.31
CA PHE A 405 5.33 14.22 15.01
C PHE A 405 4.14 13.29 14.81
N CYS A 406 4.38 12.10 14.27
CA CYS A 406 3.33 11.10 14.05
C CYS A 406 3.35 10.06 15.17
N ALA A 407 2.20 9.43 15.44
CA ALA A 407 2.14 8.28 16.34
C ALA A 407 3.10 7.16 15.91
N GLY A 408 3.31 6.99 14.59
CA GLY A 408 4.29 6.07 14.00
C GLY A 408 5.73 6.26 14.47
N ASP A 409 6.12 7.47 14.88
CA ASP A 409 7.45 7.75 15.42
C ASP A 409 7.64 7.11 16.78
N VAL A 410 6.63 7.25 17.64
CA VAL A 410 6.60 6.61 18.96
C VAL A 410 6.60 5.08 18.79
N TYR A 411 5.82 4.58 17.84
CA TYR A 411 5.74 3.15 17.53
C TYR A 411 7.08 2.57 17.11
N PHE A 412 7.78 3.25 16.19
CA PHE A 412 9.11 2.84 15.75
C PHE A 412 10.10 2.72 16.91
N GLY A 413 10.10 3.69 17.83
CA GLY A 413 10.99 3.67 18.99
C GLY A 413 10.76 2.46 19.90
N ILE A 414 9.50 2.08 20.14
CA ILE A 414 9.15 1.11 21.20
C ILE A 414 8.85 -0.30 20.69
N ASP A 415 8.80 -0.53 19.38
CA ASP A 415 8.37 -1.80 18.77
C ASP A 415 9.19 -3.03 19.21
N ARG A 416 10.43 -2.82 19.69
CA ARG A 416 11.35 -3.88 20.14
C ARG A 416 11.34 -4.12 21.65
N ILE A 417 10.49 -3.43 22.40
CA ILE A 417 10.38 -3.64 23.86
C ILE A 417 9.63 -4.96 24.08
N GLU A 418 10.33 -5.94 24.66
CA GLU A 418 9.85 -7.32 24.82
C GLU A 418 8.52 -7.42 25.57
N GLU A 419 8.32 -6.56 26.56
CA GLU A 419 7.16 -6.53 27.45
C GLU A 419 5.87 -6.08 26.75
N LEU A 420 5.98 -5.35 25.63
CA LEU A 420 4.83 -4.78 24.93
C LEU A 420 4.23 -5.80 23.95
N GLU A 421 2.90 -5.93 23.98
CA GLU A 421 2.12 -6.70 23.01
C GLU A 421 1.62 -5.80 21.88
N ASP A 422 0.99 -4.68 22.24
CA ASP A 422 0.43 -3.70 21.31
C ASP A 422 0.40 -2.31 21.95
N PHE A 423 0.21 -1.25 21.16
CA PHE A 423 0.22 0.13 21.64
C PHE A 423 -0.47 1.10 20.68
N ILE A 424 -1.02 2.19 21.24
CA ILE A 424 -1.61 3.30 20.46
C ILE A 424 -1.23 4.63 21.09
N CYS A 425 -0.80 5.59 20.27
CA CYS A 425 -0.42 6.92 20.67
C CYS A 425 -1.39 7.93 20.06
N VAL A 426 -1.99 8.76 20.90
CA VAL A 426 -3.02 9.74 20.50
C VAL A 426 -2.71 11.13 21.02
N GLY A 427 -3.26 12.14 20.35
CA GLY A 427 -3.21 13.51 20.79
C GLY A 427 -4.37 13.79 21.74
N GLN A 428 -4.08 14.40 22.89
CA GLN A 428 -5.09 14.95 23.77
C GLN A 428 -5.00 16.48 23.74
N ASP A 429 -5.98 17.11 23.07
CA ASP A 429 -6.08 18.55 22.96
C ASP A 429 -6.53 19.22 24.26
N LYS A 430 -6.21 20.52 24.38
CA LYS A 430 -6.64 21.40 25.48
C LYS A 430 -6.21 20.92 26.87
N TRP A 431 -5.16 20.11 26.94
CA TRP A 431 -4.49 19.81 28.20
C TRP A 431 -3.68 21.03 28.63
N THR A 432 -4.12 21.74 29.66
CA THR A 432 -3.47 22.99 30.12
C THR A 432 -3.31 24.08 29.04
N GLY A 433 -4.12 24.02 27.97
CA GLY A 433 -4.03 24.94 26.82
C GLY A 433 -3.14 24.45 25.67
N GLU A 434 -2.46 23.31 25.81
CA GLU A 434 -1.64 22.68 24.76
C GLU A 434 -2.16 21.27 24.43
N THR A 435 -1.68 20.70 23.32
CA THR A 435 -1.88 19.28 23.01
C THR A 435 -0.74 18.48 23.65
N ARG A 436 -1.06 17.30 24.20
CA ARG A 436 -0.06 16.33 24.66
C ARG A 436 -0.24 14.98 23.98
N ALA A 437 0.84 14.24 23.82
CA ALA A 437 0.78 12.85 23.39
C ALA A 437 0.50 11.94 24.59
N VAL A 438 -0.43 11.00 24.41
CA VAL A 438 -0.78 9.94 25.35
C VAL A 438 -0.54 8.60 24.68
N LEU A 439 0.34 7.79 25.25
CA LEU A 439 0.61 6.44 24.79
C LEU A 439 -0.09 5.45 25.70
N PHE A 440 -0.95 4.64 25.11
CA PHE A 440 -1.53 3.49 25.77
C PHE A 440 -0.78 2.24 25.33
N VAL A 441 -0.43 1.38 26.29
CA VAL A 441 0.31 0.13 26.05
C VAL A 441 -0.48 -1.06 26.57
N LYS A 442 -0.52 -2.12 25.77
CA LYS A 442 -0.97 -3.45 26.15
C LYS A 442 0.26 -4.31 26.40
N LEU A 443 0.32 -4.97 27.55
CA LEU A 443 1.45 -5.81 27.92
C LEU A 443 1.19 -7.28 27.59
N LYS A 444 2.27 -8.00 27.25
CA LYS A 444 2.19 -9.46 27.12
C LYS A 444 1.85 -10.11 28.45
N ILE A 445 1.17 -11.25 28.37
CA ILE A 445 0.82 -12.07 29.55
C ILE A 445 2.07 -12.36 30.40
N GLY A 446 1.98 -12.08 31.70
CA GLY A 446 3.05 -12.32 32.67
C GLY A 446 3.91 -11.09 32.97
N TYR A 447 3.83 -10.04 32.16
CA TYR A 447 4.45 -8.75 32.46
C TYR A 447 3.51 -7.86 33.29
N LYS A 448 4.09 -6.86 33.96
CA LYS A 448 3.35 -5.86 34.75
C LYS A 448 3.81 -4.47 34.37
N PHE A 449 2.90 -3.52 34.34
CA PHE A 449 3.26 -2.13 34.12
C PHE A 449 3.86 -1.55 35.40
N THR A 450 5.15 -1.26 35.34
CA THR A 450 5.95 -0.75 36.47
C THR A 450 6.54 0.62 36.12
N PRO A 451 6.93 1.44 37.12
CA PRO A 451 7.70 2.65 36.88
C PRO A 451 8.95 2.38 36.04
N GLU A 452 9.64 1.26 36.28
CA GLU A 452 10.84 0.88 35.54
C GLU A 452 10.53 0.58 34.06
N LEU A 453 9.41 -0.09 33.75
CA LEU A 453 8.98 -0.30 32.37
C LEU A 453 8.58 1.02 31.70
N ARG A 454 7.90 1.91 32.41
CA ARG A 454 7.57 3.25 31.91
C ARG A 454 8.83 4.04 31.56
N ASP A 455 9.83 4.02 32.43
CA ASP A 455 11.10 4.70 32.22
C ASP A 455 11.88 4.07 31.05
N LYS A 456 11.90 2.74 30.96
CA LYS A 456 12.47 2.01 29.81
C LYS A 456 11.82 2.43 28.49
N ILE A 457 10.50 2.58 28.45
CA ILE A 457 9.76 3.05 27.27
C ILE A 457 10.22 4.47 26.92
N ALA A 458 10.22 5.39 27.88
CA ALA A 458 10.63 6.78 27.66
C ALA A 458 12.09 6.91 27.20
N GLU A 459 13.02 6.20 27.85
CA GLU A 459 14.44 6.18 27.48
C GLU A 459 14.66 5.59 26.09
N THR A 460 13.88 4.59 25.72
CA THR A 460 13.96 4.01 24.38
C THR A 460 13.48 5.01 23.33
N ILE A 461 12.35 5.70 23.54
CA ILE A 461 11.87 6.76 22.63
C ILE A 461 12.90 7.88 22.51
N LYS A 462 13.49 8.29 23.63
CA LYS A 462 14.55 9.31 23.65
C LYS A 462 15.75 8.92 22.80
N ARG A 463 16.20 7.67 22.94
CA ARG A 463 17.40 7.15 22.27
C ARG A 463 17.15 6.91 20.78
N GLU A 464 16.03 6.29 20.44
CA GLU A 464 15.74 5.86 19.06
C GLU A 464 15.11 6.98 18.20
N VAL A 465 14.48 7.97 18.84
CA VAL A 465 13.69 9.01 18.16
C VAL A 465 14.08 10.41 18.62
N SER A 466 13.57 10.87 19.77
CA SER A 466 13.84 12.18 20.36
C SER A 466 13.23 12.29 21.77
N ASP A 467 13.83 13.11 22.63
CA ASP A 467 13.32 13.44 23.98
C ASP A 467 11.97 14.17 23.93
N ASP A 468 11.74 14.95 22.87
CA ASP A 468 10.51 15.73 22.69
C ASP A 468 9.30 14.86 22.34
N TYR A 469 9.57 13.65 21.82
CA TYR A 469 8.57 12.72 21.32
C TYR A 469 8.11 11.76 22.41
N ILE A 470 8.74 11.78 23.60
CA ILE A 470 8.27 11.02 24.75
C ILE A 470 6.84 11.46 25.09
N PRO A 471 5.84 10.57 25.02
CA PRO A 471 4.48 10.86 25.42
C PRO A 471 4.47 11.37 26.87
N GLN A 472 3.82 12.51 27.11
CA GLN A 472 3.70 13.06 28.47
C GLN A 472 2.96 12.12 29.42
N LEU A 473 2.15 11.21 28.88
CA LEU A 473 1.42 10.21 29.63
C LEU A 473 1.56 8.84 28.96
N ILE A 474 1.96 7.83 29.75
CA ILE A 474 2.07 6.43 29.33
C ILE A 474 1.20 5.62 30.28
N LEU A 475 0.22 4.89 29.74
CA LEU A 475 -0.77 4.16 30.52
C LEU A 475 -0.89 2.71 30.04
N GLU A 476 -1.00 1.78 30.98
CA GLU A 476 -1.43 0.42 30.68
C GLU A 476 -2.93 0.39 30.41
N ILE A 477 -3.32 -0.39 29.41
CA ILE A 477 -4.72 -0.68 29.08
C ILE A 477 -4.92 -2.18 28.90
N PRO A 478 -6.16 -2.68 29.10
CA PRO A 478 -6.46 -4.09 28.90
C PRO A 478 -6.38 -4.51 27.43
N ASP A 479 -6.77 -3.64 26.49
CA ASP A 479 -6.69 -3.91 25.05
C ASP A 479 -6.80 -2.63 24.19
N ILE A 480 -6.39 -2.72 22.93
CA ILE A 480 -6.42 -1.61 21.95
C ILE A 480 -7.73 -1.68 21.14
N PRO A 481 -8.50 -0.59 21.05
CA PRO A 481 -9.70 -0.58 20.21
C PRO A 481 -9.31 -0.65 18.73
N VAL A 482 -9.73 -1.71 18.06
CA VAL A 482 -9.53 -1.92 16.63
C VAL A 482 -10.85 -1.73 15.87
N SER A 483 -10.77 -1.40 14.59
CA SER A 483 -11.97 -1.31 13.75
C SER A 483 -12.64 -2.70 13.61
N ILE A 484 -13.94 -2.75 13.33
CA ILE A 484 -14.69 -4.00 13.02
C ILE A 484 -14.03 -4.79 11.87
N VAL A 485 -13.19 -4.13 11.08
CA VAL A 485 -12.60 -4.64 9.86
C VAL A 485 -11.19 -5.22 10.05
N SER A 486 -10.68 -5.21 11.28
CA SER A 486 -9.35 -5.70 11.68
C SER A 486 -9.38 -6.93 12.61
N SER A 487 -10.57 -7.44 12.93
CA SER A 487 -10.79 -8.65 13.75
C SER A 487 -11.08 -9.88 12.91
#